data_AF-A0A2R7LT59-F1
#
_entry.id   AF-A0A2R7LT59-F1
#
_cell.length_a   1.000
_cell.length_b   1.000
_cell.length_c   1.000
_cell.angle_alpha   90.00
_cell.angle_beta   90.00
_cell.angle_gamma   90.00
#
_symmetry.space_group_name_H-M   'P 1'
#
loop_
_entity.id
_entity.type
_entity.pdbx_description
1 polymer ?
#
loop_
_entity_poly.entity_id
_entity_poly.type
_entity_poly.pdbx_seq_one_letter_code
_entity_poly.pdbx_strand_id
1 'polypeptide(L)'
;MALALMAGMGAPAPARAEWLKAESRHFVVYSDGGESGLRAYVTMLEDFDGLLRLYHGRAAGAEEADRKLDVYLVRTSDQLRRVYPDAPKTVAGFYSASMADIFAVAIRKSDGLSEDTVLHEYVHHFMLQHYPGAYPAWLVEGYAEYFMTAEIEDRKILVGSPNGARVSTLLQGGWIPARDLLTKRSGQLSSTLVGEYYAQSWLLTHYMISEPERRKQLSAYLSALGSGEDALAAWTRVVGYGPDELDRRLKVYLRSAIPTKTLPRAARPDFPMTVSALPPSATDLLLENQQTKRIADKAQGERLLAQIRADAKPYPNDRLAVLTLARAEAAAGDAKTADTLLEAWLRDHPDDAEALRLAGERSLDQARDDPQARAALLAQAARYFGRANKAEPDSYQTLYGFARTRAGEPGYPSDNTLNVLELAAQLAPQVKELRLTAGQALISRGRLADALRLIEPVAADPHGGKAADIAEGLLKTIRERMAAQKAKG
;
A
#
# COMPACT_ATOMS: atom_id res chain seq x y z
N MET A 1 -26.20 67.50 -16.28
CA MET A 1 -26.28 66.24 -15.51
C MET A 1 -25.29 65.26 -16.10
N ALA A 2 -24.13 65.08 -15.48
CA ALA A 2 -23.11 64.15 -15.93
C ALA A 2 -23.36 62.77 -15.29
N LEU A 3 -23.51 61.72 -16.11
CA LEU A 3 -23.58 60.34 -15.66
C LEU A 3 -22.17 59.83 -15.32
N ALA A 4 -21.96 59.42 -14.08
CA ALA A 4 -20.79 58.66 -13.67
C ALA A 4 -21.04 57.16 -13.92
N LEU A 5 -20.28 56.55 -14.84
CA LEU A 5 -20.16 55.10 -14.93
C LEU A 5 -19.26 54.61 -13.77
N MET A 6 -19.84 53.92 -12.79
CA MET A 6 -19.06 53.08 -11.87
C MET A 6 -18.73 51.77 -12.58
N ALA A 7 -17.47 51.62 -12.99
CA ALA A 7 -16.90 50.33 -13.35
C ALA A 7 -16.61 49.55 -12.07
N GLY A 8 -17.44 48.56 -11.74
CA GLY A 8 -17.18 47.62 -10.66
C GLY A 8 -15.99 46.73 -11.02
N MET A 9 -14.83 47.01 -10.44
CA MET A 9 -13.70 46.06 -10.47
C MET A 9 -14.06 44.89 -9.55
N GLY A 10 -14.59 43.81 -10.13
CA GLY A 10 -14.62 42.52 -9.45
C GLY A 10 -13.18 42.08 -9.19
N ALA A 11 -12.77 42.05 -7.93
CA ALA A 11 -11.50 41.44 -7.55
C ALA A 11 -11.50 39.99 -8.06
N PRO A 12 -10.46 39.52 -8.77
CA PRO A 12 -10.38 38.12 -9.14
C PRO A 12 -10.37 37.31 -7.86
N ALA A 13 -11.43 36.52 -7.63
CA ALA A 13 -11.38 35.48 -6.62
C ALA A 13 -10.17 34.60 -6.98
N PRO A 14 -9.25 34.31 -6.05
CA PRO A 14 -8.19 33.38 -6.35
C PRO A 14 -8.86 32.09 -6.82
N ALA A 15 -8.53 31.64 -8.03
CA ALA A 15 -8.97 30.36 -8.54
C ALA A 15 -8.40 29.30 -7.60
N ARG A 16 -9.16 28.91 -6.57
CA ARG A 16 -8.86 27.75 -5.74
C ARG A 16 -8.83 26.58 -6.71
N ALA A 17 -7.69 25.91 -6.79
CA ALA A 17 -7.55 24.73 -7.65
C ALA A 17 -8.53 23.68 -7.14
N GLU A 18 -9.56 23.42 -7.93
CA GLU A 18 -10.59 22.43 -7.64
C GLU A 18 -9.96 21.03 -7.73
N TRP A 19 -10.18 20.21 -6.70
CA TRP A 19 -9.75 18.82 -6.74
C TRP A 19 -10.66 18.03 -7.68
N LEU A 20 -10.04 17.25 -8.56
CA LEU A 20 -10.72 16.31 -9.44
C LEU A 20 -10.42 14.89 -8.97
N LYS A 21 -11.39 14.00 -9.16
CA LYS A 21 -11.24 12.55 -9.05
C LYS A 21 -11.34 11.95 -10.45
N ALA A 22 -10.39 11.09 -10.81
CA ALA A 22 -10.47 10.24 -11.98
C ALA A 22 -10.52 8.78 -11.54
N GLU A 23 -11.47 8.02 -12.07
CA GLU A 23 -11.67 6.62 -11.73
C GLU A 23 -11.63 5.77 -12.99
N SER A 24 -10.68 4.83 -13.01
CA SER A 24 -10.47 3.84 -14.06
C SER A 24 -10.69 2.42 -13.50
N ARG A 25 -10.14 1.40 -14.17
CA ARG A 25 -10.35 0.00 -13.78
C ARG A 25 -9.64 -0.33 -12.46
N HIS A 26 -8.36 0.04 -12.33
CA HIS A 26 -7.51 -0.34 -11.20
C HIS A 26 -7.16 0.83 -10.28
N PHE A 27 -7.51 2.07 -10.66
CA PHE A 27 -7.08 3.26 -9.94
C PHE A 27 -8.22 4.25 -9.69
N VAL A 28 -8.10 4.94 -8.56
CA VAL A 28 -8.81 6.18 -8.28
C VAL A 28 -7.77 7.25 -7.98
N VAL A 29 -7.68 8.27 -8.82
CA VAL A 29 -6.62 9.28 -8.72
C VAL A 29 -7.24 10.64 -8.42
N TYR A 30 -6.72 11.32 -7.41
CA TYR A 30 -7.15 12.65 -6.99
C TYR A 30 -6.07 13.68 -7.35
N SER A 31 -6.45 14.83 -7.89
CA SER A 31 -5.50 15.89 -8.25
C SER A 31 -6.14 17.27 -8.27
N ASP A 32 -5.42 18.28 -7.79
CA ASP A 32 -5.70 19.71 -8.01
C ASP A 32 -4.95 20.29 -9.24
N GLY A 33 -4.47 19.42 -10.14
CA GLY A 33 -3.64 19.77 -11.31
C GLY A 33 -4.37 19.89 -12.65
N GLY A 34 -5.70 19.86 -12.67
CA GLY A 34 -6.53 19.92 -13.89
C GLY A 34 -6.75 18.57 -14.57
N GLU A 35 -7.81 18.50 -15.40
CA GLU A 35 -8.32 17.24 -15.96
C GLU A 35 -7.33 16.56 -16.93
N SER A 36 -6.70 17.31 -17.82
CA SER A 36 -5.78 16.75 -18.83
C SER A 36 -4.60 16.01 -18.20
N GLY A 37 -3.93 16.64 -17.23
CA GLY A 37 -2.82 16.02 -16.51
C GLY A 37 -3.27 14.83 -15.64
N LEU A 38 -4.46 14.93 -15.04
CA LEU A 38 -5.05 13.82 -14.28
C LEU A 38 -5.33 12.61 -15.17
N ARG A 39 -5.95 12.80 -16.34
CA ARG A 39 -6.19 11.71 -17.30
C ARG A 39 -4.88 11.09 -17.77
N ALA A 40 -3.89 11.90 -18.14
CA ALA A 40 -2.59 11.40 -18.56
C ALA A 40 -1.91 10.53 -17.49
N TYR A 41 -2.00 10.94 -16.21
CA TYR A 41 -1.48 10.17 -15.09
C TYR A 41 -2.18 8.81 -14.91
N VAL A 42 -3.51 8.81 -14.96
CA VAL A 42 -4.31 7.59 -14.85
C VAL A 42 -4.00 6.63 -15.99
N THR A 43 -3.89 7.14 -17.22
CA THR A 43 -3.52 6.34 -18.40
C THR A 43 -2.10 5.76 -18.24
N MET A 44 -1.16 6.49 -17.64
CA MET A 44 0.18 5.96 -17.36
C MET A 44 0.12 4.80 -16.34
N LEU A 45 -0.62 4.96 -15.25
CA LEU A 45 -0.75 3.91 -14.22
C LEU A 45 -1.42 2.65 -14.77
N GLU A 46 -2.51 2.79 -15.54
CA GLU A 46 -3.20 1.67 -16.17
C GLU A 46 -2.32 0.96 -17.21
N ASP A 47 -1.50 1.71 -17.97
CA ASP A 47 -0.58 1.10 -18.93
C ASP A 47 0.58 0.37 -18.22
N PHE A 48 1.01 0.88 -17.06
CA PHE A 48 2.01 0.20 -16.23
C PHE A 48 1.47 -1.09 -15.58
N ASP A 49 0.24 -1.08 -15.05
CA ASP A 49 -0.45 -2.30 -14.62
C ASP A 49 -0.58 -3.30 -15.78
N GLY A 50 -0.98 -2.81 -16.96
CA GLY A 50 -1.04 -3.61 -18.20
C GLY A 50 0.29 -4.27 -18.55
N LEU A 51 1.41 -3.54 -18.41
CA LEU A 51 2.76 -4.10 -18.54
C LEU A 51 3.01 -5.22 -17.52
N LEU A 52 2.75 -4.99 -16.23
CA LEU A 52 2.99 -5.99 -15.19
C LEU A 52 2.16 -7.26 -15.45
N ARG A 53 0.88 -7.12 -15.80
CA ARG A 53 0.01 -8.24 -16.17
C ARG A 53 0.54 -9.00 -17.38
N LEU A 54 0.88 -8.28 -18.46
CA LEU A 54 1.42 -8.88 -19.68
C LEU A 54 2.73 -9.65 -19.41
N TYR A 55 3.65 -9.04 -18.66
CA TYR A 55 4.95 -9.65 -18.36
C TYR A 55 4.80 -10.97 -17.61
N HIS A 56 3.81 -11.07 -16.74
CA HIS A 56 3.55 -12.26 -15.93
C HIS A 56 2.48 -13.19 -16.53
N GLY A 57 2.09 -12.98 -17.78
CA GLY A 57 1.13 -13.86 -18.47
C GLY A 57 -0.30 -13.82 -17.90
N ARG A 58 -0.68 -12.74 -17.21
CA ARG A 58 -2.06 -12.54 -16.75
C ARG A 58 -2.89 -11.99 -17.90
N ALA A 59 -3.96 -12.69 -18.27
CA ALA A 59 -4.85 -12.27 -19.35
C ALA A 59 -5.63 -11.00 -18.96
N ALA A 60 -5.80 -10.08 -19.92
CA ALA A 60 -6.65 -8.92 -19.74
C ALA A 60 -8.09 -9.36 -19.41
N GLY A 61 -8.64 -8.89 -18.29
CA GLY A 61 -10.02 -9.16 -17.88
C GLY A 61 -10.25 -10.37 -16.97
N ALA A 62 -9.24 -11.18 -16.66
CA ALA A 62 -9.41 -12.37 -15.81
C ALA A 62 -9.67 -12.07 -14.32
N GLU A 63 -9.44 -10.82 -13.89
CA GLU A 63 -9.50 -10.39 -12.49
C GLU A 63 -10.37 -9.16 -12.36
N GLU A 64 -11.65 -9.37 -12.03
CA GLU A 64 -12.65 -8.31 -11.80
C GLU A 64 -12.74 -7.90 -10.32
N ALA A 65 -12.05 -8.60 -9.42
CA ALA A 65 -12.18 -8.45 -7.96
C ALA A 65 -11.05 -7.65 -7.29
N ASP A 66 -10.15 -7.05 -8.08
CA ASP A 66 -9.03 -6.28 -7.53
C ASP A 66 -9.52 -4.94 -6.95
N ARG A 67 -9.16 -4.65 -5.70
CA ARG A 67 -9.41 -3.34 -5.08
C ARG A 67 -8.64 -2.27 -5.88
N LYS A 68 -9.33 -1.17 -6.22
CA LYS A 68 -8.70 -0.01 -6.83
C LYS A 68 -7.72 0.67 -5.87
N LEU A 69 -6.58 1.12 -6.37
CA LEU A 69 -5.64 1.91 -5.59
C LEU A 69 -6.01 3.40 -5.63
N ASP A 70 -6.24 3.99 -4.46
CA ASP A 70 -6.36 5.44 -4.30
C ASP A 70 -4.98 6.11 -4.40
N VAL A 71 -4.83 7.10 -5.27
CA VAL A 71 -3.58 7.87 -5.48
C VAL A 71 -3.86 9.37 -5.37
N TYR A 72 -3.20 10.04 -4.42
CA TYR A 72 -3.31 11.48 -4.22
C TYR A 72 -2.12 12.19 -4.87
N LEU A 73 -2.38 12.84 -6.01
CA LEU A 73 -1.39 13.64 -6.70
C LEU A 73 -1.37 15.04 -6.11
N VAL A 74 -0.24 15.44 -5.57
CA VAL A 74 -0.02 16.75 -4.96
C VAL A 74 1.01 17.55 -5.76
N ARG A 75 1.02 18.87 -5.62
CA ARG A 75 1.93 19.76 -6.34
C ARG A 75 3.31 19.88 -5.70
N THR A 76 3.40 19.76 -4.39
CA THR A 76 4.62 20.10 -3.64
C THR A 76 4.89 19.12 -2.51
N SER A 77 6.16 19.11 -2.06
CA SER A 77 6.56 18.39 -0.85
C SER A 77 5.78 18.87 0.38
N ASP A 78 5.42 20.15 0.46
CA ASP A 78 4.61 20.67 1.57
C ASP A 78 3.20 20.07 1.59
N GLN A 79 2.55 19.90 0.43
CA GLN A 79 1.26 19.21 0.37
C GLN A 79 1.39 17.73 0.72
N LEU A 80 2.44 17.04 0.24
CA LEU A 80 2.72 15.65 0.65
C LEU A 80 2.85 15.54 2.18
N ARG A 81 3.55 16.50 2.79
CA ARG A 81 3.78 16.57 4.23
C ARG A 81 2.55 16.97 5.05
N ARG A 82 1.45 17.41 4.41
CA ARG A 82 0.14 17.45 5.09
C ARG A 82 -0.30 16.04 5.45
N VAL A 83 -0.07 15.05 4.58
CA VAL A 83 -0.43 13.65 4.86
C VAL A 83 0.63 12.95 5.71
N TYR A 84 1.92 13.21 5.45
CA TYR A 84 3.04 12.62 6.20
C TYR A 84 4.01 13.71 6.71
N PRO A 85 3.73 14.33 7.87
CA PRO A 85 4.50 15.48 8.39
C PRO A 85 6.00 15.24 8.53
N ASP A 86 6.37 14.03 8.92
CA ASP A 86 7.76 13.62 9.18
C ASP A 86 8.48 13.09 7.94
N ALA A 87 7.83 13.08 6.77
CA ALA A 87 8.47 12.68 5.52
C ALA A 87 9.67 13.60 5.23
N PRO A 88 10.85 13.03 4.88
CA PRO A 88 11.97 13.81 4.40
C PRO A 88 11.57 14.63 3.16
N LYS A 89 12.10 15.86 3.04
CA LYS A 89 11.79 16.75 1.90
C LYS A 89 12.21 16.18 0.54
N THR A 90 13.11 15.18 0.54
CA THR A 90 13.58 14.48 -0.65
C THR A 90 12.61 13.41 -1.15
N VAL A 91 11.59 13.05 -0.38
CA VAL A 91 10.59 12.05 -0.78
C VAL A 91 9.65 12.63 -1.83
N ALA A 92 9.58 11.98 -2.98
CA ALA A 92 8.70 12.36 -4.10
C ALA A 92 7.31 11.71 -4.04
N GLY A 93 7.14 10.68 -3.21
CA GLY A 93 5.89 9.99 -2.99
C GLY A 93 6.03 8.93 -1.90
N PHE A 94 4.90 8.42 -1.40
CA PHE A 94 4.91 7.28 -0.49
C PHE A 94 3.66 6.43 -0.68
N TYR A 95 3.75 5.18 -0.24
CA TYR A 95 2.65 4.24 -0.18
C TYR A 95 2.31 3.89 1.27
N SER A 96 1.04 3.67 1.54
CA SER A 96 0.50 3.34 2.85
C SER A 96 -0.45 2.17 2.70
N ALA A 97 -0.23 1.10 3.45
CA ALA A 97 -1.17 0.00 3.63
C ALA A 97 -1.34 -0.27 5.12
N SER A 98 -2.57 -0.15 5.61
CA SER A 98 -2.90 -0.26 7.03
C SER A 98 -4.34 -0.73 7.23
N MET A 99 -4.70 -1.02 8.48
CA MET A 99 -6.10 -1.28 8.87
C MET A 99 -7.04 -0.11 8.56
N ALA A 100 -6.52 1.12 8.50
CA ALA A 100 -7.33 2.29 8.24
C ALA A 100 -7.62 2.46 6.74
N ASP A 101 -6.59 2.33 5.90
CA ASP A 101 -6.68 2.46 4.44
C ASP A 101 -5.42 1.98 3.69
N ILE A 102 -5.57 1.81 2.37
CA ILE A 102 -4.52 1.55 1.39
C ILE A 102 -4.53 2.66 0.34
N PHE A 103 -3.45 3.44 0.24
CA PHE A 103 -3.34 4.55 -0.71
C PHE A 103 -1.88 4.94 -0.99
N ALA A 104 -1.67 5.72 -2.05
CA ALA A 104 -0.41 6.37 -2.37
C ALA A 104 -0.56 7.90 -2.43
N VAL A 105 0.52 8.62 -2.14
CA VAL A 105 0.62 10.08 -2.34
C VAL A 105 1.86 10.36 -3.18
N ALA A 106 1.76 11.24 -4.18
CA ALA A 106 2.85 11.53 -5.10
C ALA A 106 2.90 12.97 -5.54
N ILE A 107 4.10 13.52 -5.68
CA ILE A 107 4.32 14.88 -6.17
C ILE A 107 4.27 14.86 -7.71
N ARG A 108 3.44 15.72 -8.31
CA ARG A 108 3.40 15.94 -9.76
C ARG A 108 4.61 16.76 -10.19
N LYS A 109 5.29 16.35 -11.27
CA LYS A 109 6.36 17.12 -11.91
C LYS A 109 5.85 17.80 -13.19
N SER A 110 6.48 18.91 -13.57
CA SER A 110 6.06 19.83 -14.63
C SER A 110 6.43 19.38 -16.06
N ASP A 111 7.34 18.42 -16.20
CA ASP A 111 7.93 17.94 -17.46
C ASP A 111 7.55 16.48 -17.80
N GLY A 112 6.58 15.91 -17.08
CA GLY A 112 6.40 14.46 -16.97
C GLY A 112 6.67 14.01 -15.53
N LEU A 113 6.25 12.81 -15.15
CA LEU A 113 5.99 12.51 -13.75
C LEU A 113 7.25 12.09 -13.00
N SER A 114 7.31 12.34 -11.69
CA SER A 114 8.24 11.64 -10.78
C SER A 114 7.74 10.21 -10.55
N GLU A 115 7.61 9.49 -11.66
CA GLU A 115 6.94 8.19 -11.80
C GLU A 115 7.61 7.11 -10.96
N ASP A 116 8.95 7.10 -10.91
CA ASP A 116 9.75 6.04 -10.30
C ASP A 116 9.24 5.62 -8.91
N THR A 117 8.97 6.56 -8.00
CA THR A 117 8.53 6.20 -6.65
C THR A 117 7.14 5.57 -6.62
N VAL A 118 6.17 6.10 -7.38
CA VAL A 118 4.82 5.51 -7.39
C VAL A 118 4.82 4.17 -8.12
N LEU A 119 5.56 4.08 -9.22
CA LEU A 119 5.72 2.83 -9.95
C LEU A 119 6.44 1.77 -9.10
N HIS A 120 7.48 2.14 -8.35
CA HIS A 120 8.17 1.27 -7.40
C HIS A 120 7.21 0.72 -6.35
N GLU A 121 6.47 1.60 -5.67
CA GLU A 121 5.49 1.17 -4.67
C GLU A 121 4.32 0.37 -5.29
N TYR A 122 3.94 0.68 -6.53
CA TYR A 122 2.93 -0.09 -7.24
C TYR A 122 3.40 -1.50 -7.58
N VAL A 123 4.68 -1.71 -7.89
CA VAL A 123 5.23 -3.07 -8.05
C VAL A 123 5.12 -3.84 -6.74
N HIS A 124 5.42 -3.23 -5.59
CA HIS A 124 5.20 -3.87 -4.28
C HIS A 124 3.73 -4.23 -4.07
N HIS A 125 2.81 -3.31 -4.37
CA HIS A 125 1.38 -3.53 -4.31
C HIS A 125 0.94 -4.71 -5.18
N PHE A 126 1.38 -4.74 -6.45
CA PHE A 126 1.11 -5.79 -7.42
C PHE A 126 1.68 -7.15 -7.00
N MET A 127 2.91 -7.18 -6.48
CA MET A 127 3.53 -8.40 -5.97
C MET A 127 2.73 -9.00 -4.81
N LEU A 128 2.35 -8.18 -3.82
CA LEU A 128 1.58 -8.64 -2.67
C LEU A 128 0.19 -9.14 -3.06
N GLN A 129 -0.43 -8.53 -4.07
CA GLN A 129 -1.74 -8.90 -4.57
C GLN A 129 -1.76 -10.21 -5.36
N HIS A 130 -0.82 -10.35 -6.29
CA HIS A 130 -0.87 -11.41 -7.29
C HIS A 130 0.13 -12.54 -7.07
N TYR A 131 1.19 -12.28 -6.30
CA TYR A 131 2.26 -13.22 -6.01
C TYR A 131 2.64 -13.16 -4.52
N PRO A 132 1.70 -13.38 -3.58
CA PRO A 132 2.02 -13.35 -2.15
C PRO A 132 2.96 -14.51 -1.80
N GLY A 133 4.26 -14.22 -1.71
CA GLY A 133 5.31 -15.19 -1.41
C GLY A 133 6.41 -14.61 -0.53
N ALA A 134 7.16 -15.47 0.16
CA ALA A 134 8.35 -15.07 0.91
C ALA A 134 9.55 -14.94 -0.04
N TYR A 135 9.70 -13.76 -0.64
CA TYR A 135 10.84 -13.45 -1.48
C TYR A 135 12.00 -12.87 -0.66
N PRO A 136 13.26 -13.13 -1.04
CA PRO A 136 14.39 -12.46 -0.42
C PRO A 136 14.30 -10.95 -0.67
N ALA A 137 14.68 -10.16 0.33
CA ALA A 137 14.53 -8.71 0.33
C ALA A 137 15.17 -8.02 -0.90
N TRP A 138 16.31 -8.52 -1.39
CA TRP A 138 16.95 -7.97 -2.59
C TRP A 138 16.08 -8.16 -3.84
N LEU A 139 15.31 -9.24 -3.92
CA LEU A 139 14.43 -9.48 -5.05
C LEU A 139 13.20 -8.59 -4.93
N VAL A 140 12.61 -8.45 -3.74
CA VAL A 140 11.46 -7.55 -3.52
C VAL A 140 11.79 -6.13 -4.00
N GLU A 141 12.89 -5.55 -3.51
CA GLU A 141 13.30 -4.21 -3.94
C GLU A 141 13.81 -4.18 -5.37
N GLY A 142 14.61 -5.17 -5.78
CA GLY A 142 15.19 -5.19 -7.11
C GLY A 142 14.16 -5.37 -8.22
N TYR A 143 13.04 -6.04 -7.95
CA TYR A 143 11.92 -6.16 -8.87
C TYR A 143 11.22 -4.81 -9.06
N ALA A 144 10.93 -4.11 -7.97
CA ALA A 144 10.37 -2.76 -8.01
C ALA A 144 11.28 -1.80 -8.80
N GLU A 145 12.58 -1.81 -8.51
CA GLU A 145 13.59 -1.02 -9.22
C GLU A 145 13.72 -1.40 -10.70
N TYR A 146 13.50 -2.67 -11.07
CA TYR A 146 13.60 -3.13 -12.45
C TYR A 146 12.40 -2.70 -13.30
N PHE A 147 11.19 -2.78 -12.74
CA PHE A 147 9.98 -2.40 -13.48
C PHE A 147 9.74 -0.90 -13.47
N MET A 148 10.11 -0.17 -12.41
CA MET A 148 9.88 1.28 -12.36
C MET A 148 10.61 2.05 -13.48
N THR A 149 11.60 1.46 -14.14
CA THR A 149 12.31 2.07 -15.28
C THR A 149 11.67 1.79 -16.63
N ALA A 150 10.45 1.23 -16.66
CA ALA A 150 9.78 0.91 -17.90
C ALA A 150 9.46 2.17 -18.72
N GLU A 151 9.77 2.13 -20.01
CA GLU A 151 9.37 3.18 -20.96
C GLU A 151 8.26 2.62 -21.84
N ILE A 152 7.07 3.21 -21.73
CA ILE A 152 5.87 2.71 -22.40
C ILE A 152 5.54 3.59 -23.60
N GLU A 153 5.77 3.06 -24.81
CA GLU A 153 5.48 3.73 -26.09
C GLU A 153 4.32 3.04 -26.83
N ASP A 154 3.64 3.70 -27.76
CA ASP A 154 2.43 3.16 -28.42
C ASP A 154 2.60 1.78 -29.07
N ARG A 155 3.80 1.46 -29.55
CA ARG A 155 4.09 0.23 -30.32
C ARG A 155 5.07 -0.73 -29.65
N LYS A 156 5.70 -0.31 -28.56
CA LYS A 156 6.64 -1.15 -27.81
C LYS A 156 6.72 -0.68 -26.36
N ILE A 157 7.08 -1.58 -25.48
CA ILE A 157 7.40 -1.28 -24.09
C ILE A 157 8.84 -1.71 -23.84
N LEU A 158 9.64 -0.82 -23.27
CA LEU A 158 10.99 -1.11 -22.83
C LEU A 158 10.95 -1.42 -21.34
N VAL A 159 11.57 -2.51 -20.92
CA VAL A 159 11.55 -2.98 -19.53
C VAL A 159 12.97 -3.27 -19.07
N GLY A 160 13.28 -2.83 -17.84
CA GLY A 160 14.61 -3.01 -17.27
C GLY A 160 15.67 -2.11 -17.89
N SER A 161 15.28 -0.92 -18.37
CA SER A 161 16.24 0.09 -18.80
C SER A 161 17.20 0.43 -17.65
N PRO A 162 18.51 0.66 -17.92
CA PRO A 162 19.44 1.09 -16.90
C PRO A 162 19.02 2.40 -16.25
N ASN A 163 18.84 2.39 -14.93
CA ASN A 163 18.61 3.63 -14.17
C ASN A 163 19.95 4.35 -13.96
N GLY A 164 20.13 5.48 -14.63
CA GLY A 164 21.38 6.26 -14.58
C GLY A 164 21.79 6.65 -13.15
N ALA A 165 20.83 6.95 -12.28
CA ALA A 165 21.11 7.25 -10.87
C ALA A 165 21.64 6.00 -10.14
N ARG A 166 21.02 4.83 -10.33
CA ARG A 166 21.48 3.56 -9.73
C ARG A 166 22.86 3.15 -10.24
N VAL A 167 23.09 3.26 -11.55
CA VAL A 167 24.41 3.01 -12.15
C VAL A 167 25.45 3.95 -11.56
N SER A 168 25.14 5.25 -11.43
CA SER A 168 26.03 6.23 -10.80
C SER A 168 26.35 5.87 -9.35
N THR A 169 25.33 5.51 -8.55
CA THR A 169 25.49 5.04 -7.17
C THR A 169 26.46 3.85 -7.08
N LEU A 170 26.35 2.87 -7.98
CA LEU A 170 27.21 1.67 -7.93
C LEU A 170 28.64 1.91 -8.44
N LEU A 171 28.82 2.86 -9.36
CA LEU A 171 30.14 3.20 -9.87
C LEU A 171 30.94 4.10 -8.91
N GLN A 172 30.25 4.91 -8.10
CA GLN A 172 30.87 5.93 -7.24
C GLN A 172 30.75 5.64 -5.74
N GLY A 173 29.79 4.82 -5.32
CA GLY A 173 29.45 4.54 -3.93
C GLY A 173 30.09 3.27 -3.36
N GLY A 174 29.53 2.83 -2.23
CA GLY A 174 29.95 1.59 -1.57
C GLY A 174 29.54 0.33 -2.35
N TRP A 175 30.16 -0.80 -2.01
CA TRP A 175 29.75 -2.12 -2.52
C TRP A 175 29.43 -3.04 -1.35
N ILE A 176 28.16 -3.40 -1.20
CA ILE A 176 27.66 -4.37 -0.24
C ILE A 176 28.14 -5.76 -0.68
N PRO A 177 28.84 -6.53 0.17
CA PRO A 177 29.23 -7.89 -0.14
C PRO A 177 28.00 -8.73 -0.53
N ALA A 178 28.11 -9.56 -1.56
CA ALA A 178 27.02 -10.41 -2.03
C ALA A 178 26.39 -11.27 -0.92
N ARG A 179 27.19 -11.71 0.06
CA ARG A 179 26.71 -12.38 1.28
C ARG A 179 25.62 -11.57 1.97
N ASP A 180 25.88 -10.29 2.20
CA ASP A 180 24.98 -9.40 2.92
C ASP A 180 23.77 -9.05 2.05
N LEU A 181 23.96 -8.82 0.75
CA LEU A 181 22.87 -8.60 -0.19
C LEU A 181 21.88 -9.78 -0.24
N LEU A 182 22.38 -11.02 -0.18
CA LEU A 182 21.54 -12.22 -0.22
C LEU A 182 20.84 -12.54 1.11
N THR A 183 21.31 -12.01 2.24
CA THR A 183 20.86 -12.43 3.58
C THR A 183 20.27 -11.33 4.45
N LYS A 184 20.57 -10.05 4.17
CA LYS A 184 20.12 -8.90 4.97
C LYS A 184 19.04 -8.11 4.25
N ARG A 185 18.23 -7.40 5.04
CA ARG A 185 17.30 -6.35 4.62
C ARG A 185 18.00 -4.99 4.68
N SER A 186 17.47 -3.99 3.96
CA SER A 186 18.00 -2.62 3.98
C SER A 186 18.09 -2.03 5.40
N GLY A 187 17.09 -2.30 6.25
CA GLY A 187 17.08 -1.86 7.66
C GLY A 187 18.10 -2.54 8.58
N GLN A 188 18.75 -3.61 8.13
CA GLN A 188 19.83 -4.30 8.88
C GLN A 188 21.23 -3.81 8.46
N LEU A 189 21.30 -2.87 7.53
CA LEU A 189 22.53 -2.25 7.05
C LEU A 189 22.70 -0.85 7.67
N SER A 190 23.91 -0.29 7.55
CA SER A 190 24.13 1.13 7.85
C SER A 190 23.20 2.00 7.00
N SER A 191 22.67 3.09 7.57
CA SER A 191 21.83 4.04 6.84
C SER A 191 22.52 4.62 5.59
N THR A 192 23.85 4.65 5.59
CA THR A 192 24.68 5.09 4.46
C THR A 192 24.73 4.10 3.30
N LEU A 193 24.29 2.85 3.49
CA LEU A 193 24.32 1.79 2.46
C LEU A 193 22.93 1.48 1.89
N VAL A 194 21.89 2.19 2.32
CA VAL A 194 20.52 1.94 1.87
C VAL A 194 20.37 2.21 0.37
N GLY A 195 20.99 3.29 -0.14
CA GLY A 195 21.00 3.59 -1.57
C GLY A 195 21.71 2.53 -2.41
N GLU A 196 22.86 2.05 -1.94
CA GLU A 196 23.63 0.96 -2.52
C GLU A 196 22.85 -0.35 -2.51
N TYR A 197 22.07 -0.61 -1.46
CA TYR A 197 21.24 -1.81 -1.37
C TYR A 197 20.18 -1.84 -2.46
N TYR A 198 19.45 -0.73 -2.67
CA TYR A 198 18.49 -0.61 -3.77
C TYR A 198 19.18 -0.78 -5.14
N ALA A 199 20.31 -0.11 -5.35
CA ALA A 199 21.01 -0.18 -6.61
C ALA A 199 21.59 -1.58 -6.91
N GLN A 200 22.15 -2.29 -5.91
CA GLN A 200 22.64 -3.66 -6.08
C GLN A 200 21.50 -4.67 -6.21
N SER A 201 20.37 -4.44 -5.54
CA SER A 201 19.14 -5.24 -5.67
C SER A 201 18.60 -5.17 -7.11
N TRP A 202 18.56 -3.97 -7.69
CA TRP A 202 18.26 -3.75 -9.11
C TRP A 202 19.22 -4.53 -10.01
N LEU A 203 20.54 -4.37 -9.80
CA LEU A 203 21.56 -4.99 -10.64
C LEU A 203 21.49 -6.52 -10.59
N LEU A 204 21.30 -7.11 -9.40
CA LEU A 204 21.16 -8.55 -9.21
C LEU A 204 19.86 -9.08 -9.84
N THR A 205 18.76 -8.37 -9.67
CA THR A 205 17.48 -8.72 -10.31
C THR A 205 17.63 -8.72 -11.81
N HIS A 206 18.15 -7.62 -12.37
CA HIS A 206 18.42 -7.47 -13.80
C HIS A 206 19.33 -8.59 -14.30
N TYR A 207 20.43 -8.87 -13.59
CA TYR A 207 21.35 -9.97 -13.91
C TYR A 207 20.60 -11.30 -14.01
N MET A 208 19.81 -11.66 -12.99
CA MET A 208 19.11 -12.95 -12.94
C MET A 208 17.99 -13.07 -13.98
N ILE A 209 17.24 -12.01 -14.23
CA ILE A 209 16.07 -12.07 -15.13
C ILE A 209 16.41 -11.75 -16.58
N SER A 210 17.63 -11.34 -16.93
CA SER A 210 17.96 -11.04 -18.32
C SER A 210 18.23 -12.28 -19.17
N GLU A 211 18.63 -13.40 -18.57
CA GLU A 211 19.00 -14.63 -19.29
C GLU A 211 18.09 -15.82 -18.91
N PRO A 212 17.63 -16.63 -19.88
CA PRO A 212 16.74 -17.77 -19.61
C PRO A 212 17.28 -18.76 -18.57
N GLU A 213 18.56 -19.09 -18.63
CA GLU A 213 19.17 -20.03 -17.67
C GLU A 213 19.23 -19.44 -16.26
N ARG A 214 19.54 -18.15 -16.12
CA ARG A 214 19.54 -17.50 -14.80
C ARG A 214 18.13 -17.31 -14.25
N ARG A 215 17.10 -17.15 -15.10
CA ARG A 215 15.69 -17.19 -14.66
C ARG A 215 15.33 -18.54 -14.05
N LYS A 216 15.77 -19.65 -14.66
CA LYS A 216 15.56 -21.00 -14.09
C LYS A 216 16.28 -21.15 -12.75
N GLN A 217 17.52 -20.66 -12.66
CA GLN A 217 18.27 -20.64 -11.40
C GLN A 217 17.57 -19.79 -10.33
N LEU A 218 17.04 -18.62 -10.69
CA LEU A 218 16.28 -17.78 -9.77
C LEU A 218 15.05 -18.53 -9.24
N SER A 219 14.27 -19.18 -10.12
CA SER A 219 13.11 -19.97 -9.72
C SER A 219 13.49 -21.11 -8.76
N ALA A 220 14.57 -21.84 -9.07
CA ALA A 220 15.07 -22.90 -8.20
C ALA A 220 15.61 -22.38 -6.86
N TYR A 221 16.24 -21.19 -6.84
CA TYR A 221 16.71 -20.52 -5.63
C TYR A 221 15.54 -20.11 -4.73
N LEU A 222 14.50 -19.50 -5.30
CA LEU A 222 13.29 -19.12 -4.56
C LEU A 222 12.55 -20.34 -3.99
N SER A 223 12.50 -21.44 -4.73
CA SER A 223 11.92 -22.71 -4.26
C SER A 223 12.69 -23.28 -3.07
N ALA A 224 14.03 -23.22 -3.11
CA ALA A 224 14.89 -23.64 -2.00
C ALA A 224 14.67 -22.80 -0.74
N LEU A 225 14.59 -21.47 -0.90
CA LEU A 225 14.27 -20.55 0.21
C LEU A 225 12.89 -20.82 0.81
N GLY A 226 11.87 -21.01 -0.04
CA GLY A 226 10.51 -21.36 0.40
C GLY A 226 10.45 -22.71 1.15
N SER A 227 11.42 -23.59 0.93
CA SER A 227 11.57 -24.86 1.66
C SER A 227 12.38 -24.73 2.95
N GLY A 228 12.86 -23.52 3.28
CA GLY A 228 13.62 -23.22 4.50
C GLY A 228 15.13 -23.49 4.40
N GLU A 229 15.69 -23.65 3.21
CA GLU A 229 17.15 -23.79 3.03
C GLU A 229 17.89 -22.48 3.34
N ASP A 230 19.12 -22.57 3.84
CA ASP A 230 20.00 -21.41 4.03
C ASP A 230 20.26 -20.70 2.68
N ALA A 231 20.17 -19.38 2.69
CA ALA A 231 20.26 -18.57 1.47
C ALA A 231 21.61 -18.72 0.75
N LEU A 232 22.73 -18.83 1.47
CA LEU A 232 24.05 -18.90 0.84
C LEU A 232 24.33 -20.31 0.31
N ALA A 233 23.91 -21.33 1.06
CA ALA A 233 23.99 -22.72 0.62
C ALA A 233 23.12 -22.97 -0.62
N ALA A 234 21.87 -22.51 -0.59
CA ALA A 234 20.94 -22.61 -1.72
C ALA A 234 21.48 -21.89 -2.95
N TRP A 235 22.00 -20.67 -2.79
CA TRP A 235 22.60 -19.91 -3.89
C TRP A 235 23.74 -20.69 -4.55
N THR A 236 24.71 -21.14 -3.76
CA THR A 236 25.90 -21.85 -4.26
C THR A 236 25.51 -23.12 -5.01
N ARG A 237 24.55 -23.89 -4.45
CA ARG A 237 24.06 -25.14 -5.04
C ARG A 237 23.32 -24.93 -6.36
N VAL A 238 22.45 -23.92 -6.43
CA VAL A 238 21.56 -23.69 -7.59
C VAL A 238 22.25 -22.91 -8.70
N VAL A 239 23.01 -21.87 -8.34
CA VAL A 239 23.65 -20.95 -9.29
C VAL A 239 25.03 -21.47 -9.72
N GLY A 240 25.66 -22.32 -8.90
CA GLY A 240 26.92 -22.98 -9.19
C GLY A 240 28.18 -22.22 -8.76
N TYR A 241 28.03 -21.11 -8.04
CA TYR A 241 29.14 -20.34 -7.47
C TYR A 241 28.72 -19.57 -6.22
N GLY A 242 29.68 -19.30 -5.34
CA GLY A 242 29.46 -18.61 -4.07
C GLY A 242 29.39 -17.07 -4.17
N PRO A 243 29.11 -16.38 -3.05
CA PRO A 243 28.92 -14.93 -3.02
C PRO A 243 30.12 -14.12 -3.53
N ASP A 244 31.36 -14.53 -3.25
CA ASP A 244 32.55 -13.77 -3.68
C ASP A 244 32.71 -13.75 -5.22
N GLU A 245 32.30 -14.85 -5.88
CA GLU A 245 32.24 -14.90 -7.34
C GLU A 245 31.05 -14.08 -7.87
N LEU A 246 29.92 -14.05 -7.16
CA LEU A 246 28.79 -13.18 -7.51
C LEU A 246 29.19 -11.71 -7.52
N ASP A 247 29.94 -11.25 -6.52
CA ASP A 247 30.45 -9.87 -6.46
C ASP A 247 31.28 -9.51 -7.70
N ARG A 248 32.20 -10.40 -8.10
CA ARG A 248 33.01 -10.20 -9.31
C ARG A 248 32.14 -10.15 -10.56
N ARG A 249 31.16 -11.04 -10.68
CA ARG A 249 30.24 -11.10 -11.83
C ARG A 249 29.36 -9.86 -11.95
N LEU A 250 28.78 -9.39 -10.84
CA LEU A 250 27.95 -8.18 -10.84
C LEU A 250 28.78 -6.95 -11.18
N LYS A 251 30.02 -6.83 -10.69
CA LYS A 251 30.94 -5.74 -11.06
C LYS A 251 31.33 -5.75 -12.54
N VAL A 252 31.45 -6.92 -13.16
CA VAL A 252 31.65 -7.05 -14.61
C VAL A 252 30.37 -6.68 -15.35
N TYR A 253 29.23 -7.19 -14.90
CA TYR A 253 27.93 -6.91 -15.50
C TYR A 253 27.57 -5.43 -15.51
N LEU A 254 27.82 -4.72 -14.39
CA LEU A 254 27.64 -3.28 -14.26
C LEU A 254 28.41 -2.47 -15.33
N ARG A 255 29.59 -2.95 -15.74
CA ARG A 255 30.45 -2.30 -16.74
C ARG A 255 30.17 -2.76 -18.17
N SER A 256 29.25 -3.71 -18.34
CA SER A 256 28.84 -4.21 -19.65
C SER A 256 27.63 -3.44 -20.20
N ALA A 257 27.27 -3.69 -21.45
CA ALA A 257 26.03 -3.19 -22.01
C ALA A 257 24.84 -3.93 -21.38
N ILE A 258 24.24 -3.34 -20.34
CA ILE A 258 23.08 -3.89 -19.65
C ILE A 258 21.87 -3.88 -20.62
N PRO A 259 21.31 -5.04 -20.98
CA PRO A 259 20.28 -5.13 -22.00
C PRO A 259 18.92 -4.60 -21.50
N THR A 260 18.20 -3.92 -22.37
CA THR A 260 16.79 -3.56 -22.18
C THR A 260 15.91 -4.56 -22.91
N LYS A 261 14.84 -5.05 -22.27
CA LYS A 261 13.89 -5.96 -22.90
C LYS A 261 12.84 -5.14 -23.68
N THR A 262 12.67 -5.43 -24.96
CA THR A 262 11.60 -4.83 -25.77
C THR A 262 10.40 -5.79 -25.88
N LEU A 263 9.25 -5.35 -25.41
CA LEU A 263 7.97 -6.03 -25.58
C LEU A 263 7.19 -5.33 -26.71
N PRO A 264 7.02 -5.95 -27.88
CA PRO A 264 6.21 -5.36 -28.94
C PRO A 264 4.73 -5.35 -28.54
N ARG A 265 4.00 -4.30 -28.92
CA ARG A 265 2.54 -4.23 -28.81
C ARG A 265 1.91 -3.70 -30.10
N ALA A 266 0.67 -4.11 -30.37
CA ALA A 266 -0.04 -3.68 -31.57
C ALA A 266 -0.52 -2.21 -31.47
N ALA A 267 -0.98 -1.78 -30.31
CA ALA A 267 -1.28 -0.39 -30.02
C ALA A 267 -1.31 -0.23 -28.50
N ARG A 268 -1.27 1.02 -28.05
CA ARG A 268 -1.64 1.34 -26.68
C ARG A 268 -3.14 1.00 -26.48
N PRO A 269 -3.49 0.22 -25.44
CA PRO A 269 -4.89 0.02 -25.09
C PRO A 269 -5.58 1.34 -24.75
N ASP A 270 -6.89 1.41 -24.97
CA ASP A 270 -7.69 2.48 -24.39
C ASP A 270 -7.96 2.16 -22.91
N PHE A 271 -7.96 3.20 -22.07
CA PHE A 271 -8.17 3.09 -20.63
C PHE A 271 -9.35 3.97 -20.24
N PRO A 272 -10.59 3.44 -20.34
CA PRO A 272 -11.78 4.19 -19.97
C PRO A 272 -11.70 4.69 -18.53
N MET A 273 -12.01 5.97 -18.36
CA MET A 273 -12.04 6.59 -17.04
C MET A 273 -13.11 7.68 -16.96
N THR A 274 -13.70 7.80 -15.78
CA THR A 274 -14.62 8.87 -15.44
C THR A 274 -13.88 9.95 -14.67
N VAL A 275 -14.13 11.23 -14.96
CA VAL A 275 -13.56 12.35 -14.22
C VAL A 275 -14.70 13.17 -13.63
N SER A 276 -14.60 13.50 -12.35
CA SER A 276 -15.59 14.27 -11.62
C SER A 276 -14.92 15.27 -10.69
N ALA A 277 -15.53 16.44 -10.51
CA ALA A 277 -15.15 17.38 -9.46
C ALA A 277 -15.43 16.80 -8.07
N LEU A 278 -14.54 17.07 -7.11
CA LEU A 278 -14.77 16.82 -5.70
C LEU A 278 -15.49 18.01 -5.03
N PRO A 279 -16.17 17.79 -3.89
CA PRO A 279 -16.81 18.88 -3.18
C PRO A 279 -15.81 19.97 -2.75
N PRO A 280 -16.26 21.22 -2.52
CA PRO A 280 -15.39 22.32 -2.10
C PRO A 280 -14.56 22.05 -0.85
N SER A 281 -15.05 21.20 0.06
CA SER A 281 -14.33 20.76 1.26
C SER A 281 -13.03 20.02 0.96
N ALA A 282 -12.88 19.43 -0.23
CA ALA A 282 -11.69 18.67 -0.60
C ALA A 282 -10.43 19.54 -0.68
N THR A 283 -10.55 20.82 -1.02
CA THR A 283 -9.42 21.76 -0.98
C THR A 283 -8.80 21.84 0.41
N ASP A 284 -9.63 21.78 1.44
CA ASP A 284 -9.24 22.05 2.82
C ASP A 284 -9.06 20.75 3.64
N LEU A 285 -9.72 19.63 3.27
CA LEU A 285 -9.79 18.43 4.12
C LEU A 285 -9.37 17.11 3.45
N LEU A 286 -9.14 17.06 2.14
CA LEU A 286 -8.86 15.79 1.45
C LEU A 286 -7.58 15.12 1.97
N LEU A 287 -6.51 15.91 2.14
CA LEU A 287 -5.21 15.42 2.60
C LEU A 287 -5.22 15.17 4.12
N GLU A 288 -5.90 16.02 4.89
CA GLU A 288 -6.11 15.88 6.32
C GLU A 288 -6.88 14.61 6.64
N ASN A 289 -7.89 14.25 5.85
CA ASN A 289 -8.57 12.96 5.97
C ASN A 289 -7.59 11.78 5.83
N GLN A 290 -6.61 11.85 4.92
CA GLN A 290 -5.58 10.82 4.83
C GLN A 290 -4.61 10.83 6.01
N GLN A 291 -4.30 12.03 6.53
CA GLN A 291 -3.45 12.17 7.71
C GLN A 291 -4.10 11.55 8.96
N THR A 292 -5.42 11.69 9.15
CA THR A 292 -6.13 11.09 10.30
C THR A 292 -6.00 9.57 10.38
N LYS A 293 -5.76 8.90 9.24
CA LYS A 293 -5.56 7.44 9.14
C LYS A 293 -4.13 7.01 9.49
N ARG A 294 -3.24 7.97 9.74
CA ARG A 294 -1.80 7.78 9.99
C ARG A 294 -1.31 8.52 11.24
N ILE A 295 -2.21 8.92 12.14
CA ILE A 295 -1.82 9.59 13.40
C ILE A 295 -0.97 8.62 14.22
N ALA A 296 0.29 9.00 14.46
CA ALA A 296 1.25 8.16 15.18
C ALA A 296 1.37 8.55 16.66
N ASP A 297 1.14 9.82 17.00
CA ASP A 297 1.24 10.32 18.36
C ASP A 297 0.13 11.33 18.71
N LYS A 298 -0.08 11.50 20.02
CA LYS A 298 -1.14 12.34 20.58
C LYS A 298 -1.00 13.81 20.23
N ALA A 299 0.22 14.36 20.27
CA ALA A 299 0.44 15.79 20.02
C ALA A 299 0.22 16.15 18.54
N GLN A 300 0.58 15.25 17.63
CA GLN A 300 0.22 15.33 16.22
C GLN A 300 -1.30 15.32 16.04
N GLY A 301 -1.99 14.39 16.69
CA GLY A 301 -3.46 14.28 16.64
C GLY A 301 -4.16 15.55 17.12
N GLU A 302 -3.75 16.12 18.25
CA GLU A 302 -4.34 17.35 18.81
C GLU A 302 -4.18 18.56 17.86
N ARG A 303 -2.99 18.71 17.26
CA ARG A 303 -2.74 19.77 16.27
C ARG A 303 -3.60 19.60 15.02
N LEU A 304 -3.68 18.38 14.50
CA LEU A 304 -4.50 18.07 13.33
C LEU A 304 -5.98 18.30 13.60
N LEU A 305 -6.48 17.89 14.77
CA LEU A 305 -7.87 18.11 15.15
C LEU A 305 -8.23 19.59 15.21
N ALA A 306 -7.36 20.43 15.77
CA ALA A 306 -7.59 21.87 15.82
C ALA A 306 -7.74 22.47 14.40
N GLN A 307 -6.91 22.02 13.47
CA GLN A 307 -7.00 22.41 12.06
C GLN A 307 -8.32 21.93 11.42
N ILE A 308 -8.63 20.64 11.55
CA ILE A 308 -9.85 20.03 10.98
C ILE A 308 -11.13 20.70 11.50
N ARG A 309 -11.19 21.05 12.79
CA ARG A 309 -12.35 21.79 13.36
C ARG A 309 -12.55 23.14 12.67
N ALA A 310 -11.46 23.87 12.39
CA ALA A 310 -11.53 25.15 11.69
C ALA A 310 -11.96 24.97 10.23
N ASP A 311 -11.36 24.00 9.54
CA ASP A 311 -11.54 23.77 8.11
C ASP A 311 -12.87 23.09 7.77
N ALA A 312 -13.44 22.29 8.67
CA ALA A 312 -14.75 21.66 8.48
C ALA A 312 -15.93 22.61 8.76
N LYS A 313 -15.71 23.69 9.53
CA LYS A 313 -16.76 24.64 9.93
C LYS A 313 -17.56 25.24 8.75
N PRO A 314 -16.96 25.60 7.60
CA PRO A 314 -17.70 26.11 6.44
C PRO A 314 -18.56 25.05 5.73
N TYR A 315 -18.41 23.76 6.07
CA TYR A 315 -18.96 22.63 5.32
C TYR A 315 -19.81 21.68 6.22
N PRO A 316 -20.82 22.18 6.97
CA PRO A 316 -21.49 21.41 8.02
C PRO A 316 -22.27 20.18 7.51
N ASN A 317 -22.67 20.15 6.23
CA ASN A 317 -23.42 19.06 5.62
C ASN A 317 -22.63 18.35 4.50
N ASP A 318 -21.33 18.63 4.40
CA ASP A 318 -20.48 17.96 3.42
C ASP A 318 -19.96 16.63 3.97
N ARG A 319 -20.11 15.55 3.20
CA ARG A 319 -19.72 14.21 3.62
C ARG A 319 -18.25 14.12 4.03
N LEU A 320 -17.34 14.66 3.22
CA LEU A 320 -15.90 14.60 3.51
C LEU A 320 -15.60 15.37 4.79
N ALA A 321 -16.18 16.56 4.96
CA ALA A 321 -15.95 17.37 6.15
C ALA A 321 -16.47 16.71 7.44
N VAL A 322 -17.71 16.20 7.41
CA VAL A 322 -18.35 15.54 8.56
C VAL A 322 -17.57 14.30 8.98
N LEU A 323 -17.24 13.42 8.04
CA LEU A 323 -16.55 12.17 8.36
C LEU A 323 -15.08 12.38 8.76
N THR A 324 -14.41 13.37 8.16
CA THR A 324 -13.04 13.74 8.55
C THR A 324 -13.02 14.29 9.98
N LEU A 325 -13.97 15.18 10.33
CA LEU A 325 -14.09 15.70 11.69
C LEU A 325 -14.44 14.61 12.69
N ALA A 326 -15.43 13.75 12.38
CA ALA A 326 -15.80 12.64 13.26
C ALA A 326 -14.62 11.69 13.53
N ARG A 327 -13.84 11.36 12.50
CA ARG A 327 -12.64 10.52 12.62
C ARG A 327 -11.56 11.20 13.47
N ALA A 328 -11.33 12.50 13.28
CA ALA A 328 -10.34 13.25 14.06
C ALA A 328 -10.76 13.39 15.54
N GLU A 329 -12.04 13.66 15.81
CA GLU A 329 -12.60 13.73 17.17
C GLU A 329 -12.48 12.38 17.87
N ALA A 330 -12.77 11.28 17.17
CA ALA A 330 -12.62 9.93 17.71
C ALA A 330 -11.18 9.61 18.10
N ALA A 331 -10.21 10.02 17.28
CA ALA A 331 -8.81 9.68 17.44
C ALA A 331 -8.07 10.57 18.46
N ALA A 332 -8.40 11.86 18.52
CA ALA A 332 -7.61 12.85 19.25
C ALA A 332 -8.43 13.88 20.05
N GLY A 333 -9.76 13.79 20.01
CA GLY A 333 -10.67 14.80 20.54
C GLY A 333 -11.65 14.27 21.57
N ASP A 334 -12.86 14.80 21.52
CA ASP A 334 -13.97 14.29 22.33
C ASP A 334 -14.71 13.20 21.55
N ALA A 335 -14.54 11.98 22.03
CA ALA A 335 -15.11 10.79 21.44
C ALA A 335 -16.66 10.86 21.33
N LYS A 336 -17.33 11.58 22.25
CA LYS A 336 -18.79 11.81 22.19
C LYS A 336 -19.20 12.77 21.08
N THR A 337 -18.34 13.74 20.76
CA THR A 337 -18.55 14.63 19.62
C THR A 337 -18.54 13.85 18.32
N ALA A 338 -17.62 12.87 18.17
CA ALA A 338 -17.63 11.95 17.03
C ALA A 338 -18.93 11.15 16.94
N ASP A 339 -19.39 10.60 18.06
CA ASP A 339 -20.64 9.82 18.12
C ASP A 339 -21.85 10.68 17.70
N THR A 340 -21.94 11.91 18.18
CA THR A 340 -23.00 12.87 17.82
C THR A 340 -23.00 13.20 16.33
N LEU A 341 -21.82 13.45 15.74
CA LEU A 341 -21.67 13.73 14.31
C LEU A 341 -22.11 12.54 13.45
N LEU A 342 -21.67 11.33 13.82
CA LEU A 342 -21.99 10.10 13.09
C LEU A 342 -23.47 9.75 13.18
N GLU A 343 -24.08 9.88 14.36
CA GLU A 343 -25.52 9.66 14.54
C GLU A 343 -26.37 10.65 13.75
N ALA A 344 -25.95 11.93 13.73
CA ALA A 344 -26.62 12.94 12.92
C ALA A 344 -26.51 12.61 11.43
N TRP A 345 -25.31 12.29 10.95
CA TRP A 345 -25.07 11.95 9.55
C TRP A 345 -25.87 10.71 9.10
N LEU A 346 -25.84 9.63 9.90
CA LEU A 346 -26.49 8.36 9.59
C LEU A 346 -28.03 8.41 9.68
N ARG A 347 -28.60 9.44 10.31
CA ARG A 347 -30.04 9.67 10.29
C ARG A 347 -30.52 10.02 8.88
N ASP A 348 -29.74 10.84 8.18
CA ASP A 348 -30.06 11.32 6.83
C ASP A 348 -29.42 10.45 5.74
N HIS A 349 -28.31 9.77 6.05
CA HIS A 349 -27.55 8.91 5.15
C HIS A 349 -27.39 7.49 5.74
N PRO A 350 -28.49 6.73 5.89
CA PRO A 350 -28.47 5.46 6.62
C PRO A 350 -27.59 4.38 5.99
N ASP A 351 -27.24 4.50 4.72
CA ASP A 351 -26.45 3.52 3.98
C ASP A 351 -25.03 4.02 3.66
N ASP A 352 -24.54 5.08 4.32
CA ASP A 352 -23.15 5.51 4.17
C ASP A 352 -22.19 4.51 4.84
N ALA A 353 -21.55 3.67 4.03
CA ALA A 353 -20.70 2.58 4.51
C ALA A 353 -19.54 3.04 5.40
N GLU A 354 -18.90 4.17 5.08
CA GLU A 354 -17.78 4.68 5.89
C GLU A 354 -18.26 5.24 7.22
N ALA A 355 -19.39 5.95 7.24
CA ALA A 355 -19.98 6.46 8.47
C ALA A 355 -20.43 5.31 9.38
N LEU A 356 -21.03 4.26 8.80
CA LEU A 356 -21.39 3.03 9.52
C LEU A 356 -20.15 2.35 10.10
N ARG A 357 -19.08 2.23 9.32
CA ARG A 357 -17.81 1.66 9.80
C ARG A 357 -17.21 2.48 10.94
N LEU A 358 -17.19 3.81 10.83
CA LEU A 358 -16.75 4.70 11.90
C LEU A 358 -17.59 4.52 13.17
N ALA A 359 -18.92 4.45 13.05
CA ALA A 359 -19.80 4.21 14.20
C ALA A 359 -19.59 2.81 14.83
N GLY A 360 -19.29 1.80 14.01
CA GLY A 360 -18.90 0.46 14.47
C GLY A 360 -17.58 0.48 15.25
N GLU A 361 -16.56 1.17 14.74
CA GLU A 361 -15.28 1.35 15.43
C GLU A 361 -15.44 2.10 16.75
N ARG A 362 -16.25 3.16 16.77
CA ARG A 362 -16.61 3.88 18.02
C ARG A 362 -17.26 2.97 19.05
N SER A 363 -18.18 2.12 18.62
CA SER A 363 -18.83 1.13 19.49
C SER A 363 -17.84 0.09 20.04
N LEU A 364 -16.83 -0.31 19.24
CA LEU A 364 -15.75 -1.18 19.70
C LEU A 364 -14.85 -0.51 20.74
N ASP A 365 -14.50 0.77 20.54
CA ASP A 365 -13.72 1.53 21.52
C ASP A 365 -14.47 1.68 22.85
N GLN A 366 -15.75 2.06 22.79
CA GLN A 366 -16.60 2.12 23.99
C GLN A 366 -16.72 0.75 24.69
N ALA A 367 -16.82 -0.34 23.93
CA ALA A 367 -16.92 -1.69 24.50
C ALA A 367 -15.63 -2.13 25.23
N ARG A 368 -14.48 -1.59 24.82
CA ARG A 368 -13.20 -1.80 25.51
C ARG A 368 -13.15 -1.02 26.82
N ASP A 369 -13.68 0.19 26.81
CA ASP A 369 -13.56 1.14 27.92
C ASP A 369 -14.68 0.96 28.98
N ASP A 370 -15.82 0.34 28.62
CA ASP A 370 -16.93 0.00 29.52
C ASP A 370 -17.24 -1.51 29.54
N PRO A 371 -16.66 -2.26 30.50
CA PRO A 371 -16.92 -3.69 30.65
C PRO A 371 -18.40 -4.05 30.96
N GLN A 372 -19.18 -3.15 31.56
CA GLN A 372 -20.57 -3.42 31.90
C GLN A 372 -21.47 -3.32 30.67
N ALA A 373 -21.21 -2.35 29.79
CA ALA A 373 -21.93 -2.19 28.52
C ALA A 373 -21.35 -3.01 27.37
N ARG A 374 -20.18 -3.64 27.55
CA ARG A 374 -19.41 -4.34 26.50
C ARG A 374 -20.25 -5.23 25.60
N ALA A 375 -21.10 -6.09 26.14
CA ALA A 375 -21.91 -7.01 25.32
C ALA A 375 -22.90 -6.28 24.40
N ALA A 376 -23.56 -5.23 24.93
CA ALA A 376 -24.50 -4.42 24.15
C ALA A 376 -23.78 -3.61 23.06
N LEU A 377 -22.60 -3.07 23.39
CA LEU A 377 -21.77 -2.29 22.48
C LEU A 377 -21.16 -3.15 21.35
N LEU A 378 -20.73 -4.38 21.66
CA LEU A 378 -20.29 -5.33 20.63
C LEU A 378 -21.45 -5.71 19.68
N ALA A 379 -22.65 -5.92 20.22
CA ALA A 379 -23.82 -6.18 19.39
C ALA A 379 -24.20 -4.96 18.52
N GLN A 380 -24.04 -3.74 19.04
CA GLN A 380 -24.22 -2.51 18.27
C GLN A 380 -23.19 -2.37 17.15
N ALA A 381 -21.90 -2.57 17.47
CA ALA A 381 -20.82 -2.58 16.48
C ALA A 381 -21.11 -3.59 15.35
N ALA A 382 -21.53 -4.81 15.70
CA ALA A 382 -21.87 -5.85 14.72
C ALA A 382 -23.02 -5.43 13.79
N ARG A 383 -24.03 -4.71 14.29
CA ARG A 383 -25.11 -4.16 13.47
C ARG A 383 -24.60 -3.09 12.51
N TYR A 384 -23.73 -2.18 12.97
CA TYR A 384 -23.13 -1.16 12.11
C TYR A 384 -22.28 -1.80 11.00
N PHE A 385 -21.38 -2.73 11.32
CA PHE A 385 -20.56 -3.41 10.31
C PHE A 385 -21.41 -4.28 9.37
N GLY A 386 -22.48 -4.93 9.86
CA GLY A 386 -23.40 -5.67 9.00
C GLY A 386 -24.12 -4.78 7.98
N ARG A 387 -24.52 -3.57 8.38
CA ARG A 387 -25.07 -2.56 7.46
C ARG A 387 -24.01 -2.02 6.52
N ALA A 388 -22.81 -1.73 7.01
CA ALA A 388 -21.70 -1.27 6.18
C ALA A 388 -21.37 -2.28 5.09
N ASN A 389 -21.35 -3.58 5.40
CA ASN A 389 -21.09 -4.65 4.42
C ASN A 389 -22.21 -4.80 3.40
N LYS A 390 -23.44 -4.43 3.76
CA LYS A 390 -24.57 -4.40 2.80
C LYS A 390 -24.44 -3.21 1.85
N ALA A 391 -23.99 -2.06 2.34
CA ALA A 391 -23.81 -0.84 1.56
C ALA A 391 -22.56 -0.90 0.65
N GLU A 392 -21.47 -1.44 1.18
CA GLU A 392 -20.19 -1.65 0.49
C GLU A 392 -19.66 -3.04 0.83
N PRO A 393 -20.04 -4.07 0.04
CA PRO A 393 -19.49 -5.41 0.17
C PRO A 393 -17.98 -5.43 -0.04
N ASP A 394 -17.31 -6.46 0.47
CA ASP A 394 -15.89 -6.73 0.25
C ASP A 394 -14.92 -5.62 0.73
N SER A 395 -15.39 -4.76 1.64
CA SER A 395 -14.51 -3.86 2.41
C SER A 395 -13.76 -4.65 3.48
N TYR A 396 -12.44 -4.80 3.31
CA TYR A 396 -11.59 -5.48 4.30
C TYR A 396 -11.68 -4.84 5.70
N GLN A 397 -11.84 -3.51 5.76
CA GLN A 397 -11.98 -2.80 7.04
C GLN A 397 -13.28 -3.18 7.74
N THR A 398 -14.38 -3.29 6.99
CA THR A 398 -15.70 -3.68 7.53
C THR A 398 -15.69 -5.13 7.99
N LEU A 399 -15.14 -6.04 7.19
CA LEU A 399 -15.02 -7.45 7.54
C LEU A 399 -14.15 -7.65 8.80
N TYR A 400 -13.02 -6.97 8.87
CA TYR A 400 -12.15 -6.98 10.03
C TYR A 400 -12.83 -6.40 11.28
N GLY A 401 -13.50 -5.25 11.14
CA GLY A 401 -14.29 -4.64 12.20
C GLY A 401 -15.36 -5.59 12.74
N PHE A 402 -16.10 -6.27 11.84
CA PHE A 402 -17.08 -7.29 12.22
C PHE A 402 -16.42 -8.46 12.97
N ALA A 403 -15.29 -8.98 12.49
CA ALA A 403 -14.58 -10.08 13.17
C ALA A 403 -14.15 -9.71 14.60
N ARG A 404 -13.76 -8.45 14.84
CA ARG A 404 -13.43 -7.93 16.19
C ARG A 404 -14.62 -7.93 17.14
N THR A 405 -15.85 -7.81 16.66
CA THR A 405 -17.05 -7.89 17.51
C THR A 405 -17.24 -9.27 18.16
N ARG A 406 -16.60 -10.30 17.60
CA ARG A 406 -16.67 -11.70 18.07
C ARG A 406 -15.57 -12.05 19.07
N ALA A 407 -14.60 -11.15 19.28
CA ALA A 407 -13.47 -11.41 20.16
C ALA A 407 -13.93 -11.69 21.60
N GLY A 408 -13.62 -12.89 22.09
CA GLY A 408 -13.99 -13.35 23.43
C GLY A 408 -15.26 -14.21 23.50
N GLU A 409 -15.92 -14.50 22.37
CA GLU A 409 -16.97 -15.52 22.33
C GLU A 409 -16.39 -16.91 22.69
N PRO A 410 -17.16 -17.80 23.36
CA PRO A 410 -16.72 -19.17 23.61
C PRO A 410 -16.33 -19.88 22.30
N GLY A 411 -15.13 -20.47 22.27
CA GLY A 411 -14.61 -21.14 21.07
C GLY A 411 -14.07 -20.20 19.99
N TYR A 412 -13.82 -18.92 20.31
CA TYR A 412 -13.23 -17.96 19.38
C TYR A 412 -11.81 -18.37 18.88
N PRO A 413 -11.50 -18.15 17.59
CA PRO A 413 -12.43 -17.73 16.54
C PRO A 413 -13.31 -18.92 16.11
N SER A 414 -14.61 -18.66 15.91
CA SER A 414 -15.49 -19.60 15.22
C SER A 414 -15.04 -19.81 13.78
N ASP A 415 -15.47 -20.89 13.11
CA ASP A 415 -15.12 -21.12 11.70
C ASP A 415 -15.61 -19.97 10.80
N ASN A 416 -16.77 -19.39 11.11
CA ASN A 416 -17.26 -18.21 10.40
C ASN A 416 -16.35 -16.99 10.61
N THR A 417 -15.95 -16.71 11.85
CA THR A 417 -15.04 -15.60 12.15
C THR A 417 -13.69 -15.79 11.48
N LEU A 418 -13.18 -17.02 11.47
CA LEU A 418 -11.93 -17.35 10.80
C LEU A 418 -12.04 -17.12 9.29
N ASN A 419 -13.12 -17.55 8.64
CA ASN A 419 -13.36 -17.28 7.22
C ASN A 419 -13.42 -15.78 6.91
N VAL A 420 -14.05 -14.98 7.78
CA VAL A 420 -14.08 -13.51 7.63
C VAL A 420 -12.69 -12.89 7.72
N LEU A 421 -11.85 -13.35 8.66
CA LEU A 421 -10.46 -12.88 8.79
C LEU A 421 -9.60 -13.29 7.57
N GLU A 422 -9.76 -14.51 7.08
CA GLU A 422 -9.10 -14.98 5.85
C GLU A 422 -9.52 -14.13 4.65
N LEU A 423 -10.82 -13.86 4.48
CA LEU A 423 -11.32 -13.01 3.40
C LEU A 423 -10.80 -11.57 3.50
N ALA A 424 -10.79 -10.97 4.69
CA ALA A 424 -10.22 -9.64 4.88
C ALA A 424 -8.73 -9.58 4.50
N ALA A 425 -7.95 -10.61 4.84
CA ALA A 425 -6.55 -10.72 4.44
C ALA A 425 -6.36 -10.98 2.94
N GLN A 426 -7.30 -11.66 2.28
CA GLN A 426 -7.30 -11.87 0.83
C GLN A 426 -7.65 -10.59 0.05
N LEU A 427 -8.58 -9.78 0.56
CA LEU A 427 -8.99 -8.52 -0.05
C LEU A 427 -7.95 -7.40 0.11
N ALA A 428 -7.12 -7.47 1.15
CA ALA A 428 -6.08 -6.50 1.45
C ALA A 428 -4.75 -7.18 1.82
N PRO A 429 -4.12 -7.93 0.89
CA PRO A 429 -2.89 -8.66 1.16
C PRO A 429 -1.68 -7.76 1.43
N GLN A 430 -1.81 -6.46 1.19
CA GLN A 430 -0.81 -5.44 1.53
C GLN A 430 -0.83 -5.04 3.01
N VAL A 431 -1.93 -5.33 3.74
CA VAL A 431 -2.08 -4.97 5.15
C VAL A 431 -1.49 -6.08 6.02
N LYS A 432 -0.27 -5.86 6.49
CA LYS A 432 0.53 -6.84 7.27
C LYS A 432 -0.22 -7.26 8.54
N GLU A 433 -0.90 -6.34 9.19
CA GLU A 433 -1.67 -6.57 10.41
C GLU A 433 -2.82 -7.56 10.18
N LEU A 434 -3.49 -7.54 9.02
CA LEU A 434 -4.56 -8.48 8.70
C LEU A 434 -4.00 -9.88 8.55
N ARG A 435 -2.87 -10.01 7.85
CA ARG A 435 -2.19 -11.28 7.63
C ARG A 435 -1.69 -11.89 8.95
N LEU A 436 -1.13 -11.06 9.83
CA LEU A 436 -0.74 -11.49 11.17
C LEU A 436 -1.95 -11.94 12.00
N THR A 437 -3.04 -11.17 11.97
CA THR A 437 -4.25 -11.50 12.75
C THR A 437 -4.91 -12.77 12.25
N ALA A 438 -5.13 -12.91 10.94
CA ALA A 438 -5.66 -14.12 10.32
C ALA A 438 -4.73 -15.32 10.53
N GLY A 439 -3.41 -15.13 10.41
CA GLY A 439 -2.41 -16.15 10.70
C GLY A 439 -2.45 -16.65 12.14
N GLN A 440 -2.56 -15.76 13.12
CA GLN A 440 -2.73 -16.14 14.54
C GLN A 440 -4.04 -16.89 14.78
N ALA A 441 -5.14 -16.45 14.16
CA ALA A 441 -6.42 -17.15 14.20
C ALA A 441 -6.30 -18.58 13.66
N LEU A 442 -5.63 -18.77 12.52
CA LEU A 442 -5.35 -20.09 11.94
C LEU A 442 -4.48 -20.98 12.84
N ILE A 443 -3.44 -20.42 13.47
CA ILE A 443 -2.60 -21.14 14.45
C ILE A 443 -3.45 -21.65 15.62
N SER A 444 -4.38 -20.82 16.12
CA SER A 444 -5.26 -21.19 17.25
C SER A 444 -6.22 -22.34 16.90
N ARG A 445 -6.58 -22.48 15.63
CA ARG A 445 -7.45 -23.54 15.09
C ARG A 445 -6.67 -24.73 14.52
N GLY A 446 -5.35 -24.76 14.68
CA GLY A 446 -4.49 -25.84 14.21
C GLY A 446 -4.29 -25.91 12.69
N ARG A 447 -4.75 -24.90 11.92
CA ARG A 447 -4.56 -24.79 10.47
C ARG A 447 -3.17 -24.23 10.13
N LEU A 448 -2.14 -24.97 10.52
CA LEU A 448 -0.74 -24.50 10.51
C LEU A 448 -0.22 -24.20 9.10
N ALA A 449 -0.55 -25.01 8.10
CA ALA A 449 -0.12 -24.79 6.72
C ALA A 449 -0.73 -23.51 6.12
N ASP A 450 -1.96 -23.18 6.47
CA ASP A 450 -2.63 -21.95 6.02
C ASP A 450 -2.05 -20.72 6.72
N ALA A 451 -1.77 -20.83 8.02
CA ALA A 451 -1.12 -19.77 8.79
C ALA A 451 0.26 -19.43 8.22
N LEU A 452 1.03 -20.46 7.84
CA LEU A 452 2.34 -20.31 7.23
C LEU A 452 2.26 -19.48 5.95
N ARG A 453 1.34 -19.81 5.02
CA ARG A 453 1.14 -19.06 3.76
C ARG A 453 0.80 -17.59 3.98
N LEU A 454 0.01 -17.25 5.02
CA LEU A 454 -0.34 -15.86 5.30
C LEU A 454 0.81 -15.08 5.94
N ILE A 455 1.57 -15.69 6.84
CA ILE A 455 2.59 -15.01 7.67
C ILE A 455 3.93 -14.87 6.93
N GLU A 456 4.29 -15.84 6.09
CA GLU A 456 5.59 -15.89 5.41
C GLU A 456 5.97 -14.60 4.66
N PRO A 457 5.09 -14.00 3.85
CA PRO A 457 5.45 -12.77 3.14
C PRO A 457 5.60 -11.57 4.07
N VAL A 458 4.93 -11.53 5.22
CA VAL A 458 5.14 -10.49 6.24
C VAL A 458 6.52 -10.64 6.88
N ALA A 459 6.96 -11.87 7.14
CA ALA A 459 8.31 -12.13 7.63
C ALA A 459 9.37 -11.77 6.58
N ALA A 460 9.11 -11.99 5.29
CA ALA A 460 10.08 -11.70 4.24
C ALA A 460 10.16 -10.21 3.86
N ASP A 461 9.24 -9.39 4.38
CA ASP A 461 9.05 -7.99 3.98
C ASP A 461 10.26 -7.10 4.36
N PRO A 462 10.97 -6.50 3.39
CA PRO A 462 12.10 -5.59 3.66
C PRO A 462 11.70 -4.35 4.46
N HIS A 463 10.43 -3.97 4.41
CA HIS A 463 9.80 -2.84 5.08
C HIS A 463 8.86 -3.28 6.22
N GLY A 464 8.96 -4.53 6.68
CA GLY A 464 8.06 -5.09 7.70
C GLY A 464 8.25 -4.54 9.11
N GLY A 465 9.43 -4.04 9.45
CA GLY A 465 9.75 -3.54 10.81
C GLY A 465 9.32 -4.53 11.90
N LYS A 466 8.65 -4.04 12.94
CA LYS A 466 8.12 -4.89 14.04
C LYS A 466 7.17 -5.99 13.57
N ALA A 467 6.43 -5.79 12.48
CA ALA A 467 5.51 -6.80 11.97
C ALA A 467 6.27 -8.02 11.42
N ALA A 468 7.43 -7.79 10.78
CA ALA A 468 8.31 -8.88 10.35
C ALA A 468 8.89 -9.65 11.54
N ASP A 469 9.32 -8.95 12.60
CA ASP A 469 9.84 -9.61 13.81
C ASP A 469 8.77 -10.50 14.48
N ILE A 470 7.53 -10.01 14.56
CA ILE A 470 6.39 -10.80 15.06
C ILE A 470 6.13 -12.00 14.15
N ALA A 471 6.14 -11.81 12.84
CA ALA A 471 5.94 -12.86 11.86
C ALA A 471 6.99 -13.98 12.00
N GLU A 472 8.28 -13.63 12.15
CA GLU A 472 9.37 -14.59 12.36
C GLU A 472 9.15 -15.45 13.61
N GLY A 473 8.72 -14.84 14.73
CA GLY A 473 8.37 -15.56 15.95
C GLY A 473 7.20 -16.54 15.77
N LEU A 474 6.17 -16.13 15.02
CA LEU A 474 5.03 -17.00 14.70
C LEU A 474 5.44 -18.16 13.78
N LEU A 475 6.30 -17.92 12.79
CA LEU A 475 6.80 -18.98 11.91
C LEU A 475 7.59 -20.03 12.66
N LYS A 476 8.42 -19.63 13.64
CA LYS A 476 9.10 -20.58 14.53
C LYS A 476 8.09 -21.47 15.26
N THR A 477 7.05 -20.86 15.84
CA THR A 477 5.97 -21.58 16.55
C THR A 477 5.25 -22.56 15.63
N ILE A 478 4.93 -22.15 14.39
CA ILE A 478 4.27 -23.00 13.40
C ILE A 478 5.15 -24.22 13.09
N ARG A 479 6.44 -24.01 12.78
CA ARG A 479 7.38 -25.08 12.41
C ARG A 479 7.56 -26.09 13.53
N GLU A 480 7.71 -25.64 14.78
CA GLU A 480 7.80 -26.51 15.96
C GLU A 480 6.54 -27.38 16.12
N ARG A 481 5.35 -26.79 15.97
CA ARG A 481 4.08 -27.54 16.05
C ARG A 481 3.90 -28.53 14.90
N MET A 482 4.27 -28.17 13.67
CA MET A 482 4.23 -29.07 12.52
C MET A 482 5.20 -30.25 12.69
N ALA A 483 6.40 -30.00 13.20
CA ALA A 483 7.36 -31.07 13.51
C ALA A 483 6.82 -32.03 14.58
N ALA A 484 6.19 -31.49 15.63
CA ALA A 484 5.56 -32.30 16.68
C ALA A 484 4.35 -33.11 16.16
N GLN A 485 3.56 -32.58 15.22
CA GLN A 485 2.49 -33.34 14.56
C GLN A 485 3.06 -34.49 13.72
N LYS A 486 4.13 -34.24 12.96
CA LYS A 486 4.82 -35.26 12.16
C LYS A 486 5.48 -36.35 13.00
N ALA A 487 5.91 -36.04 14.23
CA ALA A 487 6.49 -37.03 15.14
C ALA A 487 5.45 -37.92 15.83
N LYS A 488 4.16 -37.54 15.79
CA LYS A 488 3.04 -38.27 16.43
C LYS A 488 2.23 -39.13 15.47
N GLY A 489 2.31 -38.86 14.17
CA GLY A 489 1.73 -39.67 13.09
C GLY A 489 2.80 -40.54 12.46
#